data_AF-A0ABD0NAB7-F1
#
_entry.id   AF-A0ABD0NAB7-F1
#
_cell.length_a   1.000
_cell.length_b   1.000
_cell.length_c   1.000
_cell.angle_alpha   90.00
_cell.angle_beta   90.00
_cell.angle_gamma   90.00
#
_symmetry.space_group_name_H-M   'P 1'
#
loop_
_entity.id
_entity.type
_entity.pdbx_description
1 polymer ?
#
loop_
_entity_poly.entity_id
_entity_poly.type
_entity_poly.pdbx_seq_one_letter_code
_entity_poly.pdbx_strand_id
1 'polypeptide(L)'
;KQVLYIADDNEIRSLNLDMRKWVYEQTFQGDANVRIDAMDLHVKTNRIFWTNWHTSGISCFQLPSPSSPSGPTSNSHRNTRQSEGTITNLDIPGLKMPRGIAVDWVAGNLYWTDSGRDVIEVAQISGQHRKTLISGMIDEPYAIVVDPQRG
;
A
#
# COMPACT_ATOMS: atom_id res chain seq x y z
N LYS A 1 14.32 -14.34 -4.44
CA LYS A 1 13.22 -14.10 -5.40
C LYS A 1 12.96 -12.62 -5.43
N GLN A 2 13.08 -11.97 -6.59
CA GLN A 2 12.74 -10.56 -6.75
C GLN A 2 11.38 -10.45 -7.45
N VAL A 3 10.49 -9.64 -6.89
CA VAL A 3 9.14 -9.40 -7.43
C VAL A 3 8.94 -7.91 -7.57
N LEU A 4 8.52 -7.48 -8.75
CA LEU A 4 8.08 -6.11 -9.01
C LEU A 4 6.55 -6.07 -8.86
N TYR A 5 6.06 -5.16 -8.03
CA TYR A 5 4.63 -4.85 -7.92
C TYR A 5 4.33 -3.56 -8.68
N ILE A 6 3.25 -3.55 -9.46
CA ILE A 6 2.80 -2.42 -10.27
C ILE A 6 1.32 -2.23 -10.00
N ALA A 7 0.91 -1.00 -9.70
CA ALA A 7 -0.50 -0.65 -9.60
C ALA A 7 -0.99 -0.02 -10.89
N ASP A 8 -2.24 -0.32 -11.24
CA ASP A 8 -2.97 0.28 -12.34
C ASP A 8 -4.40 0.55 -11.86
N ASP A 9 -4.70 1.81 -11.57
CA ASP A 9 -5.98 2.30 -11.03
C ASP A 9 -6.42 1.56 -9.75
N ASN A 10 -7.19 0.48 -9.89
CA ASN A 10 -7.72 -0.33 -8.79
C ASN A 10 -7.12 -1.75 -8.74
N GLU A 11 -6.11 -2.05 -9.55
CA GLU A 11 -5.46 -3.36 -9.63
C GLU A 11 -3.99 -3.27 -9.17
N ILE A 12 -3.48 -4.33 -8.55
CA ILE A 12 -2.04 -4.54 -8.36
C ILE A 12 -1.64 -5.84 -9.06
N ARG A 13 -0.63 -5.73 -9.91
CA ARG A 13 0.01 -6.85 -10.60
C ARG A 13 1.39 -7.09 -10.02
N SER A 14 1.81 -8.35 -10.03
CA SER A 14 3.17 -8.74 -9.70
C SER A 14 3.87 -9.36 -10.89
N LEU A 15 5.18 -9.16 -10.95
CA LEU A 15 6.05 -9.67 -11.99
C LEU A 15 7.28 -10.30 -11.34
N ASN A 16 7.48 -11.59 -11.58
CA ASN A 16 8.66 -12.29 -11.10
C ASN A 16 9.83 -12.04 -12.06
N LEU A 17 10.85 -11.33 -11.58
CA LEU A 17 11.99 -10.93 -12.41
C LEU A 17 12.95 -12.09 -12.70
N ASP A 18 12.87 -13.17 -11.93
CA ASP A 18 13.73 -14.36 -12.11
C ASP A 18 13.22 -15.27 -13.25
N MET A 19 12.01 -15.03 -13.77
CA MET A 19 11.41 -15.84 -14.83
C MET A 19 11.78 -15.32 -16.22
N ARG A 20 12.35 -16.19 -17.07
CA ARG A 20 12.67 -15.88 -18.48
C ARG A 20 11.46 -15.50 -19.34
N LYS A 21 10.24 -15.69 -18.83
CA LYS A 21 8.98 -15.25 -19.45
C LYS A 21 8.30 -14.28 -18.50
N TRP A 22 8.06 -13.06 -18.98
CA TRP A 22 7.33 -12.00 -18.27
C TRP A 22 5.85 -12.38 -18.15
N VAL A 23 5.53 -13.14 -17.11
CA VAL A 23 4.14 -13.47 -16.76
C VAL A 23 3.72 -12.54 -15.63
N TYR A 24 2.70 -11.72 -15.90
CA TYR A 24 2.07 -10.89 -14.88
C TYR A 24 1.07 -11.75 -14.10
N GLU A 25 1.07 -11.60 -12.77
CA GLU A 25 0.07 -12.21 -11.89
C GLU A 25 -0.74 -11.11 -11.21
N GLN A 26 -2.06 -11.15 -11.39
CA GLN A 26 -2.98 -10.28 -10.66
C GLN A 26 -2.87 -10.62 -9.17
N THR A 27 -2.33 -9.69 -8.40
CA THR A 27 -2.07 -9.83 -6.96
C THR A 27 -3.25 -9.33 -6.15
N PHE A 28 -3.92 -8.29 -6.65
CA PHE A 28 -5.04 -7.65 -5.99
C PHE A 28 -5.96 -7.00 -7.04
N GLN A 29 -7.26 -7.05 -6.79
CA GLN A 29 -8.27 -6.32 -7.53
C GLN A 29 -9.23 -5.67 -6.53
N GLY A 30 -9.22 -4.35 -6.50
CA GLY A 30 -10.12 -3.53 -5.69
C GLY A 30 -11.48 -3.37 -6.35
N ASP A 31 -12.45 -2.92 -5.53
CA ASP A 31 -13.75 -2.48 -6.01
C ASP A 31 -13.66 -1.07 -6.65
N ALA A 32 -14.81 -0.44 -6.88
CA ALA A 32 -14.86 0.90 -7.45
C ALA A 32 -14.29 1.99 -6.51
N ASN A 33 -14.10 1.71 -5.22
CA ASN A 33 -13.64 2.67 -4.22
C ASN A 33 -12.12 2.66 -4.03
N VAL A 34 -11.40 1.72 -4.66
CA VAL A 34 -9.94 1.67 -4.59
C VAL A 34 -9.35 2.47 -5.75
N ARG A 35 -8.45 3.41 -5.44
CA ARG A 35 -7.60 4.11 -6.43
C ARG A 35 -6.22 4.24 -5.86
N ILE A 36 -5.27 3.55 -6.46
CA ILE A 36 -3.89 3.47 -6.00
C ILE A 36 -3.11 4.58 -6.71
N ASP A 37 -2.79 5.65 -5.97
CA ASP A 37 -2.00 6.78 -6.50
C ASP A 37 -0.50 6.58 -6.22
N ALA A 38 -0.17 6.24 -4.97
CA ALA A 38 1.16 5.81 -4.57
C ALA A 38 1.06 4.56 -3.68
N MET A 39 2.06 3.68 -3.77
CA MET A 39 2.15 2.48 -2.94
C MET A 39 3.55 2.29 -2.39
N ASP A 40 3.65 1.62 -1.24
CA ASP A 40 4.90 1.07 -0.73
C ASP A 40 4.66 -0.22 0.08
N LEU A 41 5.71 -0.99 0.36
CA LEU A 41 5.64 -2.35 0.89
C LEU A 41 6.39 -2.50 2.22
N HIS A 42 5.74 -3.12 3.20
CA HIS A 42 6.41 -3.65 4.38
C HIS A 42 6.75 -5.14 4.22
N VAL A 43 7.93 -5.44 3.64
CA VAL A 43 8.35 -6.79 3.24
C VAL A 43 8.20 -7.82 4.35
N LYS A 44 8.69 -7.54 5.57
CA LYS A 44 8.69 -8.50 6.69
C LYS A 44 7.28 -8.94 7.12
N THR A 45 6.26 -8.11 6.88
CA THR A 45 4.86 -8.43 7.23
C THR A 45 4.01 -8.70 5.99
N ASN A 46 4.60 -8.73 4.80
CA ASN A 46 3.87 -8.97 3.55
C ASN A 46 2.68 -8.02 3.37
N ARG A 47 2.83 -6.74 3.74
CA ARG A 47 1.76 -5.74 3.62
C ARG A 47 2.09 -4.69 2.59
N ILE A 48 1.17 -4.44 1.66
CA ILE A 48 1.21 -3.30 0.73
C ILE A 48 0.36 -2.19 1.33
N PHE A 49 0.89 -0.97 1.33
CA PHE A 49 0.19 0.25 1.70
C PHE A 49 0.00 1.11 0.47
N TRP A 50 -1.14 1.79 0.36
CA TRP A 50 -1.35 2.77 -0.70
C TRP A 50 -2.21 3.95 -0.25
N THR A 51 -2.04 5.06 -0.95
CA THR A 51 -2.90 6.24 -0.81
C THR A 51 -4.13 6.11 -1.72
N ASN A 52 -5.28 6.54 -1.20
CA ASN A 52 -6.52 6.73 -1.95
C ASN A 52 -6.93 8.19 -1.84
N TRP A 53 -6.54 9.02 -2.80
CA TRP A 53 -6.76 10.46 -2.71
C TRP A 53 -8.25 10.83 -2.80
N HIS A 54 -9.05 10.09 -3.59
CA HIS A 54 -10.47 10.35 -3.84
C HIS A 54 -11.37 10.04 -2.65
N THR A 55 -10.97 9.08 -1.81
CA THR A 55 -11.64 8.76 -0.54
C THR A 55 -10.91 9.34 0.67
N SER A 56 -9.87 10.15 0.43
CA SER A 56 -9.04 10.77 1.46
C SER A 56 -8.56 9.77 2.52
N GLY A 57 -7.96 8.66 2.07
CA GLY A 57 -7.57 7.55 2.95
C GLY A 57 -6.23 6.94 2.60
N ILE A 58 -5.69 6.16 3.54
CA ILE A 58 -4.58 5.24 3.32
C ILE A 58 -5.08 3.83 3.64
N SER A 59 -4.82 2.89 2.74
CA SER A 59 -5.26 1.50 2.88
C SER A 59 -4.06 0.57 2.92
N CYS A 60 -4.31 -0.62 3.46
CA CYS A 60 -3.35 -1.70 3.60
C CYS A 60 -3.96 -3.01 3.08
N PHE A 61 -3.15 -3.83 2.41
CA PHE A 61 -3.51 -5.16 1.93
C PHE A 61 -2.48 -6.17 2.41
N GLN A 62 -2.96 -7.21 3.09
CA GLN A 62 -2.12 -8.34 3.48
C GLN A 62 -1.96 -9.29 2.30
N LEU A 63 -0.73 -9.39 1.78
CA LEU A 63 -0.39 -10.40 0.77
C LEU A 63 -0.54 -11.81 1.37
N PRO A 64 -1.04 -12.78 0.59
CA PRO A 64 -1.14 -14.17 1.01
C PRO A 64 0.23 -14.71 1.43
N SER A 65 0.34 -15.25 2.65
CA SER A 65 1.56 -15.94 3.06
C SER A 65 1.59 -17.34 2.43
N PRO A 66 2.73 -17.78 1.87
CA PRO A 66 2.89 -19.17 1.41
C PRO A 66 2.77 -20.21 2.55
N SER A 67 2.79 -19.78 3.82
CA SER A 67 2.70 -20.66 4.99
C SER A 67 1.32 -20.68 5.67
N SER A 68 0.31 -19.97 5.15
CA SER A 68 -1.04 -19.98 5.72
C SER A 68 -1.87 -21.10 5.09
N PRO A 69 -2.32 -22.12 5.85
CA PRO A 69 -3.16 -23.18 5.31
C PRO A 69 -4.59 -22.65 5.17
N SER A 70 -4.98 -22.25 3.96
CA SER A 70 -6.40 -22.16 3.61
C SER A 70 -6.97 -23.59 3.53
N GLY A 71 -7.88 -23.95 4.44
CA GLY A 71 -8.57 -25.23 4.45
C GLY A 71 -9.34 -25.51 3.15
N PRO A 72 -9.77 -26.76 2.89
CA PRO A 72 -10.35 -27.13 1.62
C PRO A 72 -11.78 -26.59 1.50
N THR A 73 -12.03 -25.72 0.52
CA THR A 73 -13.39 -25.42 0.07
C THR A 73 -13.64 -26.11 -1.27
N SER A 74 -14.56 -27.06 -1.23
CA SER A 74 -15.02 -27.88 -2.35
C SER A 74 -15.90 -27.10 -3.33
N ASN A 75 -15.66 -27.34 -4.63
CA ASN A 75 -16.57 -27.25 -5.78
C ASN A 75 -17.44 -25.99 -6.00
N SER A 76 -17.14 -25.25 -7.07
CA SER A 76 -18.01 -25.14 -8.27
C SER A 76 -17.51 -24.05 -9.24
N HIS A 77 -17.33 -24.42 -10.50
CA HIS A 77 -17.33 -23.59 -11.73
C HIS A 77 -16.77 -22.14 -11.74
N ARG A 78 -15.59 -22.00 -12.36
CA ARG A 78 -15.10 -20.86 -13.19
C ARG A 78 -15.74 -19.47 -12.94
N ASN A 79 -15.09 -18.63 -12.14
CA ASN A 79 -14.40 -17.40 -12.62
C ASN A 79 -13.70 -16.69 -11.46
N THR A 80 -12.48 -16.18 -11.69
CA THR A 80 -11.70 -15.28 -10.82
C THR A 80 -11.38 -15.82 -9.42
N ARG A 81 -10.14 -16.31 -9.25
CA ARG A 81 -9.53 -16.50 -7.93
C ARG A 81 -9.49 -15.14 -7.22
N GLN A 82 -10.50 -14.84 -6.41
CA GLN A 82 -10.44 -13.83 -5.37
C GLN A 82 -9.37 -14.29 -4.37
N SER A 83 -8.19 -13.69 -4.44
CA SER A 83 -7.20 -13.82 -3.37
C SER A 83 -7.81 -13.19 -2.11
N GLU A 84 -8.17 -14.01 -1.13
CA GLU A 84 -8.69 -13.60 0.19
C GLU A 84 -7.62 -12.85 1.02
N GLY A 85 -7.05 -11.77 0.50
CA GLY A 85 -6.29 -10.83 1.31
C GLY A 85 -7.25 -9.82 1.92
N THR A 86 -7.13 -9.58 3.23
CA THR A 86 -7.95 -8.58 3.93
C THR A 86 -7.44 -7.19 3.60
N ILE A 87 -8.29 -6.35 3.00
CA ILE A 87 -8.06 -4.90 2.89
C ILE A 87 -8.41 -4.27 4.24
N THR A 88 -7.59 -3.33 4.70
CA THR A 88 -7.86 -2.52 5.90
C THR A 88 -7.65 -1.06 5.55
N ASN A 89 -8.63 -0.21 5.84
CA ASN A 89 -8.46 1.25 5.79
C ASN A 89 -7.90 1.72 7.13
N LEU A 90 -6.82 2.50 7.10
CA LEU A 90 -6.22 3.06 8.31
C LEU A 90 -7.09 4.23 8.81
N ASP A 91 -7.38 4.24 10.10
CA ASP A 91 -8.15 5.31 10.75
C ASP A 91 -7.27 6.55 10.98
N ILE A 92 -7.01 7.30 9.92
CA ILE A 92 -6.22 8.53 9.94
C ILE A 92 -7.14 9.70 9.54
N PRO A 93 -7.71 10.43 10.52
CA PRO A 93 -8.74 11.43 10.23
C PRO A 93 -8.15 12.70 9.63
N GLY A 94 -8.88 13.33 8.69
CA GLY A 94 -8.54 14.66 8.18
C GLY A 94 -7.44 14.69 7.10
N LEU A 95 -7.16 13.55 6.46
CA LEU A 95 -6.44 13.54 5.19
C LEU A 95 -7.25 14.31 4.13
N LYS A 96 -6.57 14.96 3.19
CA LYS A 96 -7.22 15.66 2.07
C LYS A 96 -6.87 15.04 0.74
N MET A 97 -5.60 15.15 0.34
CA MET A 97 -5.08 14.59 -0.90
C MET A 97 -3.73 13.92 -0.62
N PRO A 98 -3.72 12.74 0.02
CA PRO A 98 -2.51 11.96 0.20
C PRO A 98 -1.99 11.48 -1.16
N ARG A 99 -0.80 11.92 -1.56
CA ARG A 99 -0.26 11.67 -2.92
C ARG A 99 0.99 10.78 -2.96
N GLY A 100 1.73 10.72 -1.87
CA GLY A 100 2.91 9.87 -1.73
C GLY A 100 2.90 9.14 -0.40
N ILE A 101 3.48 7.95 -0.37
CA ILE A 101 3.63 7.14 0.84
C ILE A 101 4.98 6.43 0.82
N ALA A 102 5.60 6.32 1.99
CA ALA A 102 6.83 5.57 2.20
C ALA A 102 6.78 4.82 3.54
N VAL A 103 7.29 3.59 3.54
CA VAL A 103 7.30 2.69 4.70
C VAL A 103 8.68 2.71 5.33
N ASP A 104 8.76 3.07 6.60
CA ASP A 104 9.92 2.79 7.44
C ASP A 104 9.78 1.40 8.04
N TRP A 105 10.46 0.43 7.42
CA TRP A 105 10.42 -0.98 7.81
C TRP A 105 11.25 -1.30 9.05
N VAL A 106 12.06 -0.35 9.54
CA VAL A 106 12.89 -0.54 10.74
C VAL A 106 12.09 -0.14 11.97
N ALA A 107 11.52 1.08 11.96
CA ALA A 107 10.75 1.60 13.09
C ALA A 107 9.27 1.21 13.04
N GLY A 108 8.77 0.75 11.89
CA GLY A 108 7.36 0.39 11.73
C GLY A 108 6.44 1.61 11.56
N ASN A 109 6.92 2.63 10.86
CA ASN A 109 6.19 3.87 10.61
C ASN A 109 5.80 4.02 9.13
N LEU A 110 4.75 4.80 8.88
CA LEU A 110 4.33 5.27 7.57
C LEU A 110 4.56 6.76 7.49
N TYR A 111 5.20 7.21 6.43
CA TYR A 111 5.37 8.60 6.06
C TYR A 111 4.52 8.88 4.83
N TRP A 112 3.86 10.03 4.77
CA TRP A 112 3.10 10.42 3.59
C TRP A 112 3.15 11.92 3.35
N THR A 113 2.90 12.29 2.11
CA THR A 113 2.67 13.67 1.66
C THR A 113 1.18 13.89 1.51
N ASP A 114 0.67 15.03 2.00
CA ASP A 114 -0.71 15.45 1.78
C ASP A 114 -0.74 16.81 1.11
N SER A 115 -0.88 16.79 -0.22
CA SER A 115 -0.92 17.99 -1.06
C SER A 115 -2.15 18.87 -0.84
N GLY A 116 -3.23 18.33 -0.27
CA GLY A 116 -4.42 19.12 0.03
C GLY A 116 -4.28 19.90 1.35
N ARG A 117 -3.19 19.66 2.10
CA ARG A 117 -2.87 20.33 3.37
C ARG A 117 -1.45 20.90 3.39
N ASP A 118 -0.66 20.68 2.35
CA ASP A 118 0.74 21.08 2.27
C ASP A 118 1.57 20.63 3.48
N VAL A 119 1.48 19.33 3.79
CA VAL A 119 2.21 18.72 4.90
C VAL A 119 2.90 17.42 4.53
N ILE A 120 3.93 17.10 5.31
CA ILE A 120 4.50 15.75 5.43
C ILE A 120 4.23 15.27 6.85
N GLU A 121 3.63 14.09 6.98
CA GLU A 121 3.26 13.51 8.26
C GLU A 121 3.77 12.09 8.41
N VAL A 122 3.79 11.62 9.65
CA VAL A 122 4.18 10.27 10.03
C VAL A 122 3.17 9.69 11.01
N ALA A 123 2.98 8.39 10.98
CA ALA A 123 2.24 7.62 11.97
C ALA A 123 2.84 6.21 12.07
N GLN A 124 2.44 5.44 13.08
CA GLN A 124 2.72 4.01 13.09
C GLN A 124 1.99 3.33 11.92
N ILE A 125 2.49 2.16 11.50
CA ILE A 125 1.84 1.35 10.45
C ILE A 125 0.38 0.98 10.77
N SER A 126 -0.04 1.04 12.03
CA SER A 126 -1.44 0.89 12.44
C SER A 126 -2.33 2.10 12.14
N GLY A 127 -1.75 3.23 11.70
CA GLY A 127 -2.41 4.54 11.57
C GLY A 127 -2.33 5.40 12.83
N GLN A 128 -1.87 4.85 13.96
CA GLN A 128 -1.88 5.53 15.25
C GLN A 128 -0.66 6.42 15.49
N HIS A 129 -0.77 7.29 16.50
CA HIS A 129 0.31 8.21 16.93
C HIS A 129 0.79 9.13 15.80
N ARG A 130 -0.15 9.69 15.03
CA ARG A 130 0.16 10.63 13.96
C ARG A 130 0.87 11.88 14.48
N LYS A 131 1.85 12.34 13.71
CA LYS A 131 2.57 13.60 13.91
C LYS A 131 2.82 14.31 12.57
N THR A 132 2.62 15.62 12.54
CA THR A 132 3.06 16.48 11.43
C THR A 132 4.55 16.78 11.55
N LEU A 133 5.31 16.54 10.48
CA LEU A 133 6.75 16.77 10.44
C LEU A 133 7.10 18.08 9.74
N ILE A 134 6.43 18.38 8.64
CA ILE A 134 6.63 19.59 7.84
C ILE A 134 5.25 20.19 7.57
N SER A 135 5.12 21.51 7.74
CA SER A 135 3.94 22.29 7.38
C SER A 135 4.33 23.73 7.02
N GLY A 136 3.59 24.35 6.11
CA GLY A 136 3.70 25.79 5.80
C GLY A 136 4.95 26.25 5.03
N MET A 137 5.82 25.33 4.61
CA MET A 137 7.02 25.62 3.82
C MET A 137 7.17 24.70 2.60
N ILE A 138 6.12 23.95 2.28
CA ILE A 138 6.05 23.04 1.14
C ILE A 138 4.75 23.34 0.40
N ASP A 139 4.74 23.12 -0.91
CA ASP A 139 3.60 23.40 -1.78
C ASP A 139 3.41 22.17 -2.68
N GLU A 140 2.21 21.62 -2.69
CA GLU A 140 1.81 20.42 -3.45
C GLU A 140 2.81 19.24 -3.36
N PRO A 141 3.20 18.77 -2.16
CA PRO A 141 4.13 17.64 -2.03
C PRO A 141 3.59 16.37 -2.69
N TYR A 142 4.47 15.66 -3.42
CA TYR A 142 4.10 14.48 -4.22
C TYR A 142 4.83 13.22 -3.76
N ALA A 143 5.89 12.78 -4.45
CA ALA A 143 6.60 11.56 -4.10
C ALA A 143 7.46 11.73 -2.83
N ILE A 144 7.55 10.66 -2.03
CA ILE A 144 8.39 10.59 -0.84
C ILE A 144 9.05 9.21 -0.77
N VAL A 145 10.29 9.17 -0.27
CA VAL A 145 11.04 7.96 0.06
C VAL A 145 11.75 8.16 1.39
N VAL A 146 12.05 7.07 2.10
CA VAL A 146 12.79 7.09 3.36
C VAL A 146 14.04 6.22 3.28
N ASP A 147 15.08 6.56 4.04
CA ASP A 147 16.27 5.74 4.27
C ASP A 147 16.40 5.39 5.76
N PRO A 148 15.63 4.40 6.27
CA PRO A 148 15.59 4.08 7.69
C PRO A 148 16.93 3.68 8.31
N GLN A 149 17.90 3.25 7.51
CA GLN A 149 19.22 2.83 8.02
C GLN A 149 20.13 4.03 8.30
N ARG A 150 19.89 5.16 7.63
CA ARG A 150 20.74 6.36 7.71
C ARG A 150 20.06 7.52 8.42
N GLY A 151 18.74 7.46 8.60
CA GLY A 151 17.92 8.56 9.12
C GLY A 151 17.78 9.68 8.10
#